data_AF-K8X102-F1
#
_entry.id   AF-K8X102-F1
#
_cell.length_a   1.000
_cell.length_b   1.000
_cell.length_c   1.000
_cell.angle_alpha   90.00
_cell.angle_beta   90.00
_cell.angle_gamma   90.00
#
_symmetry.space_group_name_H-M   'P 1'
#
loop_
_entity.id
_entity.type
_entity.pdbx_description
1 polymer ?
#
loop_
_entity_poly.entity_id
_entity_poly.type
_entity_poly.pdbx_seq_one_letter_code
_entity_poly.pdbx_strand_id
1 'polypeptide(L)'
;MAQDFLLRLIEIDPLKAILLAVIGAISAMMANRGIAVFHDGLRPLIPEYLEGRMSRKALAATSFALSFGLIIGFGIPFSLAAPIILVHSLLLGTDVIGIWCADSKKGFILSGIIGAFYAIALLTGLRSVVEIFSRLPVDFMNNLSKVGDPIVVCFSLFPAVVVGYQYGYRKGIWVLVATLIGYLGTQSVGTLTFGGLIEKPVKLDPNGTALLLGMVAMFYFAMKERPPQTTDDTQKGANEMLVGLFSSRIARIQKNRWLLVLSGGLTAVAATMSFSLLAEGPVSLQLMAQGEQSSAMLVALARAISFVPLVGTTAIATGVYSPDGMKFVFVAGLATNNPWIAFIAGCVIMFLEIIMLAKIAIWLDKYPGVKACGDHIRTAITRMLEISLLVGGMIASNAILPGMGFMVVAGIYLLNRTSKRPLVEMAIGPIATIAVGILANIIHLVGLS
;
A
#
# COMPACT_ATOMS: atom_id res chain seq x y z
N MET A 1 27.31 19.08 6.92
CA MET A 1 25.98 18.43 7.04
C MET A 1 24.89 19.19 6.27
N ALA A 2 24.67 20.50 6.48
CA ALA A 2 23.67 21.28 5.73
C ALA A 2 24.00 21.48 4.23
N GLN A 3 25.26 21.75 3.88
CA GLN A 3 25.70 21.86 2.48
C GLN A 3 25.55 20.53 1.72
N ASP A 4 25.80 19.41 2.40
CA ASP A 4 25.71 18.06 1.84
C ASP A 4 24.25 17.66 1.57
N PHE A 5 23.33 18.06 2.45
CA PHE A 5 21.89 17.89 2.24
C PHE A 5 21.36 18.72 1.06
N LEU A 6 21.85 19.95 0.88
CA LEU A 6 21.46 20.82 -0.23
C LEU A 6 21.99 20.32 -1.59
N LEU A 7 23.21 19.80 -1.64
CA LEU A 7 23.75 19.17 -2.86
C LEU A 7 22.95 17.91 -3.24
N ARG A 8 22.56 17.09 -2.26
CA ARG A 8 21.71 15.90 -2.47
C ARG A 8 20.29 16.24 -2.94
N LEU A 9 19.78 17.41 -2.56
CA LEU A 9 18.51 17.95 -3.06
C LEU A 9 18.58 18.32 -4.55
N ILE A 10 19.74 18.74 -5.03
CA ILE A 10 19.97 19.14 -6.43
C ILE A 10 20.05 17.92 -7.37
N GLU A 11 20.47 16.75 -6.86
CA GLU A 11 20.50 15.52 -7.66
C GLU A 11 19.13 14.83 -7.81
N ILE A 12 18.10 15.30 -7.10
CA ILE A 12 16.75 14.76 -7.23
C ILE A 12 16.11 15.42 -8.44
N ASP A 13 15.51 14.60 -9.31
CA ASP A 13 14.67 15.10 -10.40
C ASP A 13 13.65 16.12 -9.84
N PRO A 14 13.75 17.40 -10.23
CA PRO A 14 12.90 18.46 -9.69
C PRO A 14 11.42 18.14 -9.88
N LEU A 15 11.05 17.47 -10.97
CA LEU A 15 9.67 17.10 -11.26
C LEU A 15 9.15 16.07 -10.25
N LYS A 16 9.99 15.09 -9.89
CA LYS A 16 9.66 14.08 -8.87
C LYS A 16 9.52 14.69 -7.48
N ALA A 17 10.44 15.58 -7.12
CA ALA A 17 10.40 16.29 -5.84
C ALA A 17 9.14 17.17 -5.73
N ILE A 18 8.83 17.93 -6.78
CA ILE A 18 7.64 18.80 -6.83
C ILE A 18 6.37 17.96 -6.75
N LEU A 19 6.25 16.89 -7.53
CA LEU A 19 5.07 16.02 -7.50
C LEU A 19 4.82 15.48 -6.10
N LEU A 20 5.85 14.94 -5.45
CA LEU A 20 5.74 14.40 -4.10
C LEU A 20 5.43 15.49 -3.06
N ALA A 21 6.04 16.67 -3.19
CA ALA A 21 5.77 17.83 -2.34
C ALA A 21 4.31 18.26 -2.42
N VAL A 22 3.73 18.30 -3.63
CA VAL A 22 2.33 18.67 -3.83
C VAL A 22 1.39 17.61 -3.23
N ILE A 23 1.68 16.31 -3.42
CA ILE A 23 0.93 15.22 -2.76
C ILE A 23 0.99 15.37 -1.23
N GLY A 24 2.18 15.61 -0.69
CA GLY A 24 2.39 15.83 0.75
C GLY A 24 1.61 17.02 1.29
N ALA A 25 1.64 18.14 0.57
CA ALA A 25 0.91 19.35 0.94
C ALA A 25 -0.60 19.14 0.97
N ILE A 26 -1.17 18.63 -0.14
CA ILE A 26 -2.62 18.44 -0.27
C ILE A 26 -3.13 17.42 0.75
N SER A 27 -2.39 16.33 0.98
CA SER A 27 -2.77 15.31 1.96
C SER A 27 -2.79 15.88 3.38
N ALA A 28 -1.76 16.64 3.78
CA ALA A 28 -1.72 17.29 5.08
C ALA A 28 -2.84 18.34 5.24
N MET A 29 -3.13 19.09 4.19
CA MET A 29 -4.23 20.07 4.16
C MET A 29 -5.61 19.40 4.30
N MET A 30 -5.82 18.23 3.67
CA MET A 30 -7.06 17.46 3.81
C MET A 30 -7.20 16.87 5.22
N ALA A 31 -6.11 16.36 5.80
CA ALA A 31 -6.10 15.85 7.17
C ALA A 31 -6.38 16.96 8.19
N ASN A 32 -5.82 18.16 7.98
CA ASN A 32 -6.05 19.34 8.82
C ASN A 32 -7.54 19.70 8.98
N ARG A 33 -8.30 19.55 7.90
CA ARG A 33 -9.74 19.86 7.83
C ARG A 33 -10.64 18.66 8.09
N GLY A 34 -10.07 17.48 8.38
CA GLY A 34 -10.85 16.24 8.48
C GLY A 34 -11.67 15.98 7.22
N ILE A 35 -11.08 16.21 6.04
CA ILE A 35 -11.67 15.88 4.74
C ILE A 35 -11.28 14.44 4.37
N ALA A 36 -9.99 14.14 4.50
CA ALA A 36 -9.45 12.82 4.28
C ALA A 36 -8.26 12.56 5.20
N VAL A 37 -8.13 11.31 5.63
CA VAL A 37 -6.93 10.79 6.31
C VAL A 37 -6.64 9.40 5.77
N PHE A 38 -5.37 9.05 5.65
CA PHE A 38 -4.96 7.75 5.14
C PHE A 38 -5.08 6.67 6.22
N HIS A 39 -4.77 6.98 7.48
CA HIS A 39 -4.79 6.00 8.56
C HIS A 39 -6.22 5.51 8.85
N ASP A 40 -6.47 4.21 8.64
CA ASP A 40 -7.78 3.58 8.84
C ASP A 40 -8.32 3.76 10.26
N GLY A 41 -7.49 3.47 11.28
CA GLY A 41 -7.84 3.67 12.69
C GLY A 41 -8.08 5.12 13.11
N LEU A 42 -7.65 6.10 12.30
CA LEU A 42 -7.86 7.52 12.58
C LEU A 42 -9.20 8.02 12.04
N ARG A 43 -9.71 7.45 10.94
CA ARG A 43 -10.98 7.85 10.31
C ARG A 43 -12.16 7.86 11.30
N PRO A 44 -12.37 6.85 12.15
CA PRO A 44 -13.43 6.86 13.16
C PRO A 44 -13.27 7.93 14.25
N LEU A 45 -12.06 8.44 14.47
CA LEU A 45 -11.77 9.43 15.52
C LEU A 45 -11.97 10.87 15.04
N ILE A 46 -11.92 11.11 13.73
CA ILE A 46 -12.11 12.46 13.18
C ILE A 46 -13.52 13.01 13.49
N PRO A 47 -14.62 12.25 13.36
CA PRO A 47 -15.95 12.70 13.80
C PRO A 47 -16.00 13.10 15.28
N GLU A 48 -15.28 12.40 16.16
CA GLU A 48 -15.24 12.74 17.58
C GLU A 48 -14.68 14.16 17.81
N TYR A 49 -13.66 14.55 17.04
CA TYR A 49 -13.16 15.93 17.05
C TYR A 49 -14.15 16.92 16.42
N LEU A 50 -14.68 16.59 15.24
CA LEU A 50 -15.57 17.47 14.48
C LEU A 50 -16.90 17.75 15.21
N GLU A 51 -17.35 16.82 16.03
CA GLU A 51 -18.57 16.90 16.83
C GLU A 51 -18.28 17.38 18.26
N GLY A 52 -17.04 17.78 18.56
CA GLY A 52 -16.64 18.41 19.82
C GLY A 52 -16.44 17.47 21.01
N ARG A 53 -16.52 16.15 20.81
CA ARG A 53 -16.31 15.12 21.86
C ARG A 53 -14.83 14.88 22.17
N MET A 54 -13.93 15.22 21.25
CA MET A 54 -12.49 15.05 21.39
C MET A 54 -11.76 16.38 21.15
N SER A 55 -10.80 16.71 22.01
CA SER A 55 -9.94 17.88 21.76
C SER A 55 -8.93 17.60 20.64
N ARG A 56 -8.54 18.66 19.93
CA ARG A 56 -7.53 18.55 18.86
C ARG A 56 -6.17 18.05 19.32
N LYS A 57 -5.78 18.41 20.55
CA LYS A 57 -4.55 17.93 21.18
C LYS A 57 -4.60 16.42 21.39
N ALA A 58 -5.73 15.90 21.87
CA ALA A 58 -5.92 14.46 22.02
C ALA A 58 -5.90 13.76 20.66
N LEU A 59 -6.55 14.34 19.64
CA LEU A 59 -6.54 13.79 18.29
C LEU A 59 -5.11 13.76 17.70
N ALA A 60 -4.33 14.81 17.89
CA ALA A 60 -2.93 14.87 17.44
C ALA A 60 -2.05 13.82 18.13
N ALA A 61 -2.17 13.67 19.46
CA ALA A 61 -1.44 12.64 20.20
C ALA A 61 -1.80 11.22 19.73
N THR A 62 -3.09 10.97 19.50
CA THR A 62 -3.58 9.67 19.02
C THR A 62 -3.12 9.39 17.59
N SER A 63 -3.22 10.39 16.70
CA SER A 63 -2.73 10.29 15.33
C SER A 63 -1.23 9.97 15.28
N PHE A 64 -0.42 10.61 16.12
CA PHE A 64 1.01 10.33 16.22
C PHE A 64 1.26 8.90 16.70
N ALA A 65 0.60 8.48 17.78
CA ALA A 65 0.78 7.14 18.35
C ALA A 65 0.43 6.02 17.35
N LEU A 66 -0.67 6.18 16.61
CA LEU A 66 -1.10 5.22 15.60
C LEU A 66 -0.17 5.17 14.38
N SER A 67 0.30 6.34 13.92
CA SER A 67 1.05 6.46 12.67
C SER A 67 2.54 6.20 12.82
N PHE A 68 3.15 6.61 13.93
CA PHE A 68 4.62 6.59 14.11
C PHE A 68 5.19 5.17 13.98
N GLY A 69 4.58 4.20 14.65
CA GLY A 69 5.01 2.81 14.60
C GLY A 69 4.94 2.21 13.20
N LEU A 70 3.92 2.58 12.41
CA LEU A 70 3.78 2.13 11.03
C LEU A 70 4.76 2.84 10.08
N ILE A 71 5.07 4.12 10.28
CA ILE A 71 6.05 4.83 9.44
C ILE A 71 7.45 4.22 9.64
N ILE A 72 7.91 4.13 10.89
CA ILE A 72 9.26 3.66 11.21
C ILE A 72 9.38 2.15 11.06
N GLY A 73 8.35 1.41 11.49
CA GLY A 73 8.35 -0.04 11.48
C GLY A 73 7.96 -0.64 10.14
N PHE A 74 7.18 0.02 9.30
CA PHE A 74 6.64 -0.60 8.07
C PHE A 74 6.91 0.25 6.82
N GLY A 75 6.68 1.56 6.85
CA GLY A 75 6.92 2.44 5.71
C GLY A 75 8.38 2.44 5.24
N ILE A 76 9.27 2.92 6.12
CA ILE A 76 10.68 3.15 5.80
C ILE A 76 11.42 1.84 5.49
N PRO A 77 11.30 0.75 6.26
CA PRO A 77 12.06 -0.47 6.00
C PRO A 77 11.78 -1.07 4.62
N PHE A 78 10.52 -1.06 4.17
CA PHE A 78 10.17 -1.53 2.83
C PHE A 78 10.67 -0.58 1.75
N SER A 79 10.58 0.72 1.99
CA SER A 79 11.09 1.73 1.05
C SER A 79 12.62 1.68 0.92
N LEU A 80 13.33 1.14 1.92
CA LEU A 80 14.77 0.88 1.87
C LEU A 80 15.11 -0.41 1.11
N ALA A 81 14.28 -1.45 1.28
CA ALA A 81 14.48 -2.72 0.60
C ALA A 81 14.19 -2.64 -0.91
N ALA A 82 13.21 -1.83 -1.30
CA ALA A 82 12.94 -1.48 -2.68
C ALA A 82 12.79 0.05 -2.75
N PRO A 83 13.70 0.78 -3.43
CA PRO A 83 13.90 2.24 -3.32
C PRO A 83 12.76 3.07 -3.97
N ILE A 84 11.53 2.80 -3.54
CA ILE A 84 10.27 3.43 -3.90
C ILE A 84 9.59 3.80 -2.59
N ILE A 85 8.95 4.96 -2.50
CA ILE A 85 8.29 5.35 -1.26
C ILE A 85 7.01 4.52 -1.09
N LEU A 86 6.93 3.77 0.00
CA LEU A 86 5.66 3.16 0.39
C LEU A 86 4.69 4.26 0.82
N VAL A 87 3.45 4.25 0.33
CA VAL A 87 2.43 5.26 0.64
C VAL A 87 2.24 5.48 2.15
N HIS A 88 2.45 4.44 2.96
CA HIS A 88 2.38 4.48 4.42
C HIS A 88 3.43 5.42 5.02
N SER A 89 4.63 5.52 4.42
CA SER A 89 5.65 6.47 4.86
C SER A 89 5.19 7.91 4.64
N LEU A 90 4.57 8.20 3.50
CA LEU A 90 4.18 9.56 3.15
C LEU A 90 2.88 9.97 3.84
N LEU A 91 1.80 9.24 3.59
CA LEU A 91 0.45 9.70 3.93
C LEU A 91 0.16 9.63 5.43
N LEU A 92 0.71 8.64 6.15
CA LEU A 92 0.61 8.61 7.61
C LEU A 92 1.34 9.79 8.27
N GLY A 93 2.48 10.19 7.72
CA GLY A 93 3.20 11.38 8.18
C GLY A 93 2.38 12.65 7.93
N THR A 94 1.75 12.76 6.76
CA THR A 94 0.89 13.91 6.44
C THR A 94 -0.39 13.96 7.28
N ASP A 95 -0.95 12.83 7.69
CA ASP A 95 -2.10 12.78 8.61
C ASP A 95 -1.73 13.42 9.96
N VAL A 96 -0.58 13.03 10.52
CA VAL A 96 -0.04 13.59 11.76
C VAL A 96 0.20 15.09 11.63
N ILE A 97 0.89 15.51 10.57
CA ILE A 97 1.20 16.93 10.31
C ILE A 97 -0.07 17.76 10.20
N GLY A 98 -1.05 17.28 9.43
CA GLY A 98 -2.32 17.95 9.20
C GLY A 98 -3.07 18.20 10.50
N ILE A 99 -3.23 17.16 11.31
CA ILE A 99 -3.96 17.21 12.59
C ILE A 99 -3.21 18.06 13.63
N TRP A 100 -1.88 18.03 13.63
CA TRP A 100 -1.07 18.79 14.58
C TRP A 100 -1.16 20.31 14.35
N CYS A 101 -1.15 20.77 13.10
CA CYS A 101 -1.25 22.19 12.73
C CYS A 101 -2.63 22.76 13.02
N ALA A 102 -2.81 23.88 13.72
CA ALA A 102 -4.11 24.43 14.18
C ALA A 102 -5.28 24.41 13.14
N ASP A 103 -6.53 24.27 13.60
CA ASP A 103 -7.74 24.36 12.74
C ASP A 103 -8.11 25.82 12.46
N SER A 104 -7.26 26.48 11.68
CA SER A 104 -7.43 27.88 11.26
C SER A 104 -6.97 28.05 9.82
N LYS A 105 -7.29 29.17 9.17
CA LYS A 105 -6.76 29.47 7.83
C LYS A 105 -5.22 29.43 7.79
N LYS A 106 -4.57 29.95 8.83
CA LYS A 106 -3.10 29.91 8.97
C LYS A 106 -2.59 28.48 9.15
N GLY A 107 -3.25 27.69 10.00
CA GLY A 107 -2.86 26.30 10.23
C GLY A 107 -3.10 25.37 9.03
N PHE A 108 -4.11 25.66 8.21
CA PHE A 108 -4.33 24.99 6.93
C PHE A 108 -3.16 25.22 5.96
N ILE A 109 -2.74 26.47 5.76
CA ILE A 109 -1.59 26.80 4.90
C ILE A 109 -0.31 26.19 5.48
N LEU A 110 -0.11 26.31 6.81
CA LEU A 110 1.06 25.76 7.48
C LEU A 110 1.14 24.23 7.34
N SER A 111 0.01 23.53 7.43
CA SER A 111 -0.03 22.08 7.22
C SER A 111 0.42 21.69 5.81
N GLY A 112 0.04 22.48 4.79
CA GLY A 112 0.49 22.27 3.41
C GLY A 112 2.00 22.48 3.26
N ILE A 113 2.55 23.55 3.83
CA ILE A 113 3.99 23.85 3.77
C ILE A 113 4.81 22.75 4.48
N ILE A 114 4.41 22.37 5.69
CA ILE A 114 5.10 21.32 6.45
C ILE A 114 4.93 19.96 5.77
N GLY A 115 3.75 19.68 5.21
CA GLY A 115 3.50 18.46 4.43
C GLY A 115 4.38 18.37 3.17
N ALA A 116 4.55 19.47 2.44
CA ALA A 116 5.47 19.55 1.29
C ALA A 116 6.92 19.31 1.71
N PHE A 117 7.36 19.99 2.77
CA PHE A 117 8.72 19.83 3.29
C PHE A 117 8.96 18.39 3.77
N TYR A 118 7.99 17.79 4.46
CA TYR A 118 8.06 16.41 4.90
C TYR A 118 8.21 15.43 3.74
N ALA A 119 7.43 15.61 2.67
CA ALA A 119 7.51 14.77 1.49
C ALA A 119 8.89 14.82 0.82
N ILE A 120 9.44 16.03 0.66
CA ILE A 120 10.80 16.24 0.14
C ILE A 120 11.84 15.63 1.08
N ALA A 121 11.72 15.88 2.39
CA ALA A 121 12.62 15.33 3.39
C ALA A 121 12.59 13.80 3.43
N LEU A 122 11.43 13.17 3.20
CA LEU A 122 11.29 11.73 3.10
C LEU A 122 12.04 11.19 1.87
N LEU A 123 11.87 11.82 0.71
CA LEU A 123 12.54 11.42 -0.53
C LEU A 123 14.07 11.57 -0.41
N THR A 124 14.54 12.76 0.00
CA THR A 124 15.97 13.04 0.19
C THR A 124 16.57 12.18 1.30
N GLY A 125 15.82 11.98 2.39
CA GLY A 125 16.24 11.17 3.53
C GLY A 125 16.41 9.70 3.16
N LEU A 126 15.43 9.12 2.45
CA LEU A 126 15.51 7.73 1.98
C LEU A 126 16.73 7.51 1.08
N ARG A 127 16.93 8.39 0.09
CA ARG A 127 18.11 8.34 -0.80
C ARG A 127 19.42 8.49 -0.02
N SER A 128 19.47 9.41 0.95
CA SER A 128 20.65 9.62 1.78
C SER A 128 21.01 8.38 2.60
N VAL A 129 20.01 7.67 3.14
CA VAL A 129 20.26 6.42 3.89
C VAL A 129 20.79 5.33 2.96
N VAL A 130 20.18 5.15 1.79
CA VAL A 130 20.63 4.17 0.78
C VAL A 130 22.09 4.42 0.41
N GLU A 131 22.46 5.67 0.15
CA GLU A 131 23.83 6.04 -0.22
C GLU A 131 24.82 5.82 0.93
N ILE A 132 24.45 6.19 2.16
CA ILE A 132 25.29 5.93 3.34
C ILE A 132 25.55 4.44 3.48
N PHE A 133 24.52 3.60 3.33
CA PHE A 133 24.68 2.14 3.42
C PHE A 133 25.52 1.56 2.29
N SER A 134 25.43 2.10 1.07
CA SER A 134 26.30 1.66 -0.03
C SER A 134 27.78 2.07 0.13
N ARG A 135 28.08 3.06 0.99
CA ARG A 135 29.46 3.50 1.27
C ARG A 135 30.08 2.79 2.47
N LEU A 136 29.32 1.95 3.17
CA LEU A 136 29.86 1.16 4.28
C LEU A 136 30.83 0.09 3.75
N PRO A 137 31.84 -0.33 4.56
CA PRO A 137 32.80 -1.35 4.14
C PRO A 137 32.16 -2.65 3.63
N VAL A 138 31.06 -3.07 4.25
CA VAL A 138 30.20 -4.16 3.78
C VAL A 138 28.94 -3.53 3.20
N ASP A 139 28.88 -3.42 1.87
CA ASP A 139 27.66 -3.04 1.17
C ASP A 139 26.67 -4.21 1.17
N PHE A 140 25.59 -4.04 1.94
CA PHE A 140 24.52 -5.03 2.06
C PHE A 140 23.25 -4.62 1.31
N MET A 141 23.23 -3.50 0.56
CA MET A 141 22.02 -3.01 -0.12
C MET A 141 21.54 -3.99 -1.19
N ASN A 142 22.47 -4.59 -1.94
CA ASN A 142 22.16 -5.62 -2.95
C ASN A 142 21.58 -6.90 -2.35
N ASN A 143 21.90 -7.20 -1.08
CA ASN A 143 21.31 -8.32 -0.38
C ASN A 143 19.99 -7.93 0.29
N LEU A 144 19.85 -6.69 0.74
CA LEU A 144 18.61 -6.17 1.32
C LEU A 144 17.44 -6.20 0.32
N SER A 145 17.70 -5.95 -0.97
CA SER A 145 16.64 -6.04 -2.00
C SER A 145 16.10 -7.46 -2.21
N LYS A 146 16.90 -8.50 -1.91
CA LYS A 146 16.49 -9.92 -1.99
C LYS A 146 15.43 -10.30 -0.97
N VAL A 147 15.19 -9.46 0.05
CA VAL A 147 14.14 -9.67 1.05
C VAL A 147 12.76 -9.82 0.38
N GLY A 148 12.54 -9.14 -0.75
CA GLY A 148 11.28 -9.21 -1.47
C GLY A 148 11.19 -10.28 -2.56
N ASP A 149 12.26 -11.03 -2.87
CA ASP A 149 12.22 -12.03 -3.94
C ASP A 149 11.13 -13.09 -3.73
N PRO A 150 10.95 -13.64 -2.51
CA PRO A 150 9.87 -14.60 -2.27
C PRO A 150 8.47 -13.99 -2.44
N ILE A 151 8.32 -12.67 -2.27
CA ILE A 151 7.02 -12.01 -2.46
C ILE A 151 6.55 -12.19 -3.90
N VAL A 152 7.44 -11.93 -4.87
CA VAL A 152 7.06 -11.88 -6.30
C VAL A 152 6.54 -13.23 -6.78
N VAL A 153 7.19 -14.31 -6.37
CA VAL A 153 6.79 -15.67 -6.75
C VAL A 153 5.56 -16.13 -5.97
N CYS A 154 5.59 -16.01 -4.64
CA CYS A 154 4.53 -16.54 -3.80
C CYS A 154 3.21 -15.80 -4.03
N PHE A 155 3.23 -14.50 -4.34
CA PHE A 155 2.00 -13.70 -4.44
C PHE A 155 1.01 -14.23 -5.49
N SER A 156 1.51 -14.88 -6.55
CA SER A 156 0.66 -15.57 -7.53
C SER A 156 -0.35 -16.55 -6.89
N LEU A 157 -0.05 -17.07 -5.70
CA LEU A 157 -0.85 -18.06 -4.97
C LEU A 157 -1.92 -17.43 -4.06
N PHE A 158 -1.90 -16.11 -3.84
CA PHE A 158 -2.84 -15.44 -2.93
C PHE A 158 -4.33 -15.74 -3.28
N PRO A 159 -4.76 -15.79 -4.56
CA PRO A 159 -6.17 -16.03 -4.88
C PRO A 159 -6.65 -17.41 -4.41
N ALA A 160 -5.76 -18.42 -4.45
CA ALA A 160 -6.06 -19.75 -3.95
C ALA A 160 -6.26 -19.76 -2.42
N VAL A 161 -5.45 -18.98 -1.70
CA VAL A 161 -5.58 -18.80 -0.25
C VAL A 161 -6.90 -18.09 0.10
N VAL A 162 -7.28 -17.06 -0.65
CA VAL A 162 -8.58 -16.38 -0.48
C VAL A 162 -9.74 -17.35 -0.66
N VAL A 163 -9.72 -18.13 -1.74
CA VAL A 163 -10.76 -19.16 -1.99
C VAL A 163 -10.75 -20.23 -0.90
N GLY A 164 -9.57 -20.60 -0.39
CA GLY A 164 -9.42 -21.51 0.74
C GLY A 164 -10.06 -20.98 2.02
N TYR A 165 -9.87 -19.70 2.34
CA TYR A 165 -10.46 -19.05 3.50
C TYR A 165 -11.98 -18.89 3.38
N GLN A 166 -12.48 -18.47 2.21
CA GLN A 166 -13.90 -18.18 2.02
C GLN A 166 -14.74 -19.45 1.74
N TYR A 167 -14.20 -20.39 0.97
CA TYR A 167 -14.97 -21.53 0.44
C TYR A 167 -14.44 -22.90 0.86
N GLY A 168 -13.39 -22.93 1.69
CA GLY A 168 -12.82 -24.14 2.27
C GLY A 168 -11.64 -24.70 1.50
N TYR A 169 -10.85 -25.50 2.21
CA TYR A 169 -9.56 -26.03 1.79
C TYR A 169 -9.57 -26.73 0.42
N ARG A 170 -10.59 -27.56 0.13
CA ARG A 170 -10.67 -28.32 -1.13
C ARG A 170 -10.75 -27.41 -2.35
N LYS A 171 -11.55 -26.34 -2.31
CA LYS A 171 -11.67 -25.38 -3.42
C LYS A 171 -10.41 -24.54 -3.56
N GLY A 172 -9.77 -24.20 -2.44
CA GLY A 172 -8.46 -23.55 -2.44
C GLY A 172 -7.39 -24.37 -3.17
N ILE A 173 -7.31 -25.68 -2.92
CA ILE A 173 -6.39 -26.58 -3.64
C ILE A 173 -6.65 -26.56 -5.15
N TRP A 174 -7.92 -26.64 -5.58
CA TRP A 174 -8.24 -26.61 -7.01
C TRP A 174 -7.76 -25.33 -7.69
N VAL A 175 -7.94 -24.18 -7.02
CA VAL A 175 -7.42 -22.90 -7.54
C VAL A 175 -5.90 -22.87 -7.51
N LEU A 176 -5.26 -23.40 -6.47
CA LEU A 176 -3.80 -23.50 -6.40
C LEU A 176 -3.23 -24.32 -7.55
N VAL A 177 -3.81 -25.50 -7.82
CA VAL A 177 -3.40 -26.37 -8.93
C VAL A 177 -3.61 -25.65 -10.27
N ALA A 178 -4.74 -24.96 -10.45
CA ALA A 178 -4.99 -24.17 -11.66
C ALA A 178 -3.96 -23.04 -11.84
N THR A 179 -3.60 -22.32 -10.77
CA THR A 179 -2.56 -21.29 -10.78
C THR A 179 -1.20 -21.86 -11.14
N LEU A 180 -0.81 -23.01 -10.56
CA LEU A 180 0.47 -23.67 -10.85
C LEU A 180 0.54 -24.22 -12.28
N ILE A 181 -0.55 -24.80 -12.79
CA ILE A 181 -0.65 -25.23 -14.20
C ILE A 181 -0.54 -24.01 -15.11
N GLY A 182 -1.19 -22.91 -14.75
CA GLY A 182 -1.08 -21.63 -15.46
C GLY A 182 0.35 -21.12 -15.53
N TYR A 183 1.07 -21.17 -14.41
CA TYR A 183 2.49 -20.80 -14.31
C TYR A 183 3.38 -21.69 -15.21
N LEU A 184 3.24 -23.01 -15.11
CA LEU A 184 4.02 -23.96 -15.90
C LEU A 184 3.70 -23.85 -17.40
N GLY A 185 2.42 -23.65 -17.72
CA GLY A 185 1.92 -23.44 -19.07
C GLY A 185 2.57 -22.22 -19.71
N THR A 186 2.56 -21.08 -19.05
CA THR A 186 3.22 -19.86 -19.56
C THR A 186 4.74 -19.93 -19.56
N GLN A 187 5.35 -20.70 -18.67
CA GLN A 187 6.79 -20.95 -18.75
C GLN A 187 7.17 -21.79 -19.99
N SER A 188 6.29 -22.70 -20.42
CA SER A 188 6.49 -23.53 -21.63
C SER A 188 6.13 -22.84 -22.94
N VAL A 189 5.19 -21.89 -22.90
CA VAL A 189 4.80 -21.05 -24.03
C VAL A 189 5.76 -19.86 -24.06
N GLY A 190 6.78 -19.92 -24.92
CA GLY A 190 7.70 -18.81 -25.16
C GLY A 190 6.99 -17.53 -25.63
N THR A 191 7.76 -16.50 -26.00
CA THR A 191 7.21 -15.21 -26.47
C THR A 191 6.15 -15.39 -27.56
N LEU A 192 4.91 -14.99 -27.26
CA LEU A 192 3.82 -15.01 -28.24
C LEU A 192 4.05 -13.88 -29.23
N THR A 193 4.38 -14.24 -30.46
CA THR A 193 4.43 -13.32 -31.60
C THR A 193 3.07 -13.37 -32.30
N PHE A 194 2.25 -12.36 -32.05
CA PHE A 194 1.00 -12.17 -32.79
C PHE A 194 1.35 -11.60 -34.17
N GLY A 195 1.55 -12.51 -35.13
CA GLY A 195 2.02 -12.21 -36.49
C GLY A 195 1.47 -10.91 -37.07
N GLY A 196 2.32 -9.87 -37.11
CA GLY A 196 2.12 -8.62 -37.83
C GLY A 196 1.09 -7.62 -37.28
N LEU A 197 0.26 -7.96 -36.28
CA LEU A 197 -0.77 -7.04 -35.74
C LEU A 197 -0.32 -6.27 -34.48
N ILE A 198 0.75 -6.73 -33.82
CA ILE A 198 1.34 -6.05 -32.64
C ILE A 198 2.86 -6.10 -32.82
N GLU A 199 3.48 -4.95 -33.12
CA GLU A 199 4.92 -4.83 -33.42
C GLU A 199 5.86 -5.18 -32.25
N LYS A 200 5.31 -5.34 -31.02
CA LYS A 200 6.10 -5.73 -29.84
C LYS A 200 5.74 -7.16 -29.42
N PRO A 201 6.71 -8.09 -29.35
CA PRO A 201 6.46 -9.43 -28.82
C PRO A 201 5.96 -9.31 -27.38
N VAL A 202 4.81 -9.92 -27.08
CA VAL A 202 4.25 -9.94 -25.73
C VAL A 202 5.02 -11.01 -24.95
N LYS A 203 6.00 -10.58 -24.15
CA LYS A 203 6.58 -11.43 -23.10
C LYS A 203 5.52 -11.61 -22.02
N LEU A 204 4.92 -12.80 -21.97
CA LEU A 204 4.05 -13.18 -20.86
C LEU A 204 4.93 -13.41 -19.64
N ASP A 205 4.73 -12.60 -18.59
CA ASP A 205 5.29 -12.89 -17.27
C ASP A 205 4.54 -14.12 -16.69
N PRO A 206 5.25 -15.23 -16.40
CA PRO A 206 4.63 -16.40 -15.80
C PRO A 206 3.92 -16.10 -14.48
N ASN A 207 4.50 -15.22 -13.66
CA ASN A 207 3.91 -14.83 -12.37
C ASN A 207 2.61 -14.06 -12.57
N GLY A 208 2.62 -13.05 -13.46
CA GLY A 208 1.45 -12.24 -13.77
C GLY A 208 0.32 -13.04 -14.40
N THR A 209 0.63 -14.03 -15.24
CA THR A 209 -0.41 -14.88 -15.85
C THR A 209 -1.01 -15.85 -14.83
N ALA A 210 -0.18 -16.46 -13.99
CA ALA A 210 -0.64 -17.33 -12.89
C ALA A 210 -1.53 -16.55 -11.91
N LEU A 211 -1.12 -15.33 -11.57
CA LEU A 211 -1.88 -14.40 -10.74
C LEU A 211 -3.23 -14.05 -11.37
N LEU A 212 -3.26 -13.72 -12.66
CA LEU A 212 -4.49 -13.38 -13.38
C LEU A 212 -5.48 -14.57 -13.38
N LEU A 213 -5.00 -15.78 -13.70
CA LEU A 213 -5.83 -16.99 -13.68
C LEU A 213 -6.40 -17.27 -12.29
N GLY A 214 -5.57 -17.13 -11.26
CA GLY A 214 -6.01 -17.26 -9.87
C GLY A 214 -7.08 -16.22 -9.52
N MET A 215 -6.89 -14.97 -9.91
CA MET A 215 -7.86 -13.89 -9.67
C MET A 215 -9.20 -14.15 -10.38
N VAL A 216 -9.19 -14.61 -11.63
CA VAL A 216 -10.41 -14.96 -12.36
C VAL A 216 -11.18 -16.08 -11.65
N ALA A 217 -10.49 -17.14 -11.22
CA ALA A 217 -11.10 -18.23 -10.46
C ALA A 217 -11.67 -17.75 -9.12
N MET A 218 -10.93 -16.91 -8.40
CA MET A 218 -11.37 -16.31 -7.13
C MET A 218 -12.65 -15.48 -7.32
N PHE A 219 -12.70 -14.60 -8.33
CA PHE A 219 -13.88 -13.78 -8.61
C PHE A 219 -15.08 -14.60 -9.11
N TYR A 220 -14.83 -15.68 -9.87
CA TYR A 220 -15.88 -16.60 -10.26
C TYR A 220 -16.59 -17.20 -9.04
N PHE A 221 -15.84 -17.63 -8.02
CA PHE A 221 -16.44 -18.12 -6.77
C PHE A 221 -17.13 -17.00 -5.98
N ALA A 222 -16.50 -15.82 -5.89
CA ALA A 222 -17.04 -14.64 -5.19
C ALA A 222 -18.40 -14.20 -5.73
N MET A 223 -18.58 -14.16 -7.05
CA MET A 223 -19.83 -13.74 -7.69
C MET A 223 -20.93 -14.80 -7.64
N LYS A 224 -20.58 -16.08 -7.49
CA LYS A 224 -21.55 -17.19 -7.44
C LYS A 224 -22.21 -17.33 -6.07
N GLU A 225 -21.60 -16.76 -5.03
CA GLU A 225 -22.15 -16.76 -3.68
C GLU A 225 -23.40 -15.88 -3.62
N ARG A 226 -24.55 -16.52 -3.40
CA ARG A 226 -25.83 -15.83 -3.25
C ARG A 226 -25.98 -15.31 -1.83
N PRO A 227 -26.63 -14.15 -1.64
CA PRO A 227 -26.98 -13.69 -0.31
C PRO A 227 -27.80 -14.76 0.43
N PRO A 228 -27.67 -14.88 1.77
CA PRO A 228 -28.57 -15.70 2.57
C PRO A 228 -30.01 -15.33 2.23
N GLN A 229 -30.88 -16.31 1.99
CA GLN A 229 -32.30 -16.04 1.82
C GLN A 229 -32.86 -15.52 3.15
N THR A 230 -32.90 -14.20 3.33
CA THR A 230 -33.77 -13.58 4.32
C THR A 230 -35.18 -13.56 3.74
N THR A 231 -36.11 -14.19 4.45
CA THR A 231 -37.53 -14.35 4.10
C THR A 231 -38.35 -13.05 4.10
N ASP A 232 -37.74 -11.89 4.30
CA ASP A 232 -38.40 -10.58 4.31
C ASP A 232 -37.72 -9.60 3.35
N ASP A 233 -38.38 -9.28 2.23
CA ASP A 233 -38.00 -8.25 1.24
C ASP A 233 -38.08 -6.80 1.80
N THR A 234 -38.43 -6.62 3.08
CA THR A 234 -38.65 -5.33 3.73
C THR A 234 -37.51 -4.86 4.66
N GLN A 235 -36.49 -5.70 4.92
CA GLN A 235 -35.33 -5.25 5.69
C GLN A 235 -34.31 -4.54 4.79
N LYS A 236 -34.17 -3.22 4.98
CA LYS A 236 -33.10 -2.44 4.33
C LYS A 236 -31.73 -3.00 4.72
N GLY A 237 -30.82 -3.08 3.75
CA GLY A 237 -29.46 -3.54 3.99
C GLY A 237 -28.72 -2.66 5.01
N ALA A 238 -27.72 -3.22 5.69
CA ALA A 238 -26.98 -2.48 6.72
C ALA A 238 -26.32 -1.22 6.17
N ASN A 239 -25.73 -1.28 4.96
CA ASN A 239 -25.15 -0.10 4.33
C ASN A 239 -26.24 0.86 3.82
N GLU A 240 -27.39 0.36 3.35
CA GLU A 240 -28.52 1.21 2.99
C GLU A 240 -29.03 2.04 4.18
N MET A 241 -29.14 1.42 5.37
CA MET A 241 -29.46 2.14 6.60
C MET A 241 -28.38 3.17 6.96
N LEU A 242 -27.09 2.81 6.87
CA LEU A 242 -25.98 3.73 7.11
C LEU A 242 -25.99 4.92 6.15
N VAL A 243 -26.24 4.69 4.86
CA VAL A 243 -26.33 5.77 3.85
C VAL A 243 -27.48 6.72 4.17
N GLY A 244 -28.64 6.20 4.59
CA GLY A 244 -29.76 7.02 5.02
C GLY A 244 -29.43 7.86 6.25
N LEU A 245 -28.84 7.24 7.27
CA LEU A 245 -28.49 7.89 8.54
C LEU A 245 -27.37 8.93 8.40
N PHE A 246 -26.41 8.70 7.50
CA PHE A 246 -25.19 9.51 7.35
C PHE A 246 -25.11 10.28 6.03
N SER A 247 -26.25 10.60 5.42
CA SER A 247 -26.31 11.41 4.19
C SER A 247 -25.56 12.75 4.28
N SER A 248 -25.58 13.40 5.45
CA SER A 248 -24.82 14.63 5.73
C SER A 248 -23.30 14.42 5.70
N ARG A 249 -22.82 13.26 6.16
CA ARG A 249 -21.40 12.86 6.12
C ARG A 249 -20.95 12.60 4.68
N ILE A 250 -21.79 11.99 3.86
CA ILE A 250 -21.53 11.81 2.42
C ILE A 250 -21.46 13.17 1.70
N ALA A 251 -22.41 14.07 1.97
CA ALA A 251 -22.44 15.41 1.38
C ALA A 251 -21.17 16.22 1.71
N ARG A 252 -20.60 16.05 2.90
CA ARG A 252 -19.32 16.66 3.30
C ARG A 252 -18.16 16.20 2.41
N ILE A 253 -18.07 14.91 2.10
CA ILE A 253 -17.04 14.37 1.20
C ILE A 253 -17.24 14.96 -0.20
N GLN A 254 -18.48 14.92 -0.71
CA GLN A 254 -18.80 15.43 -2.04
C GLN A 254 -18.55 16.94 -2.19
N LYS A 255 -18.74 17.72 -1.13
CA LYS A 255 -18.43 19.16 -1.12
C LYS A 255 -16.94 19.45 -1.39
N ASN A 256 -16.05 18.57 -0.92
CA ASN A 256 -14.60 18.72 -1.07
C ASN A 256 -14.02 17.89 -2.23
N ARG A 257 -14.88 17.42 -3.16
CA ARG A 257 -14.51 16.49 -4.22
C ARG A 257 -13.31 16.94 -5.06
N TRP A 258 -13.14 18.23 -5.34
CA TRP A 258 -12.06 18.69 -6.22
C TRP A 258 -10.67 18.54 -5.60
N LEU A 259 -10.54 18.69 -4.28
CA LEU A 259 -9.28 18.43 -3.58
C LEU A 259 -8.94 16.94 -3.60
N LEU A 260 -9.94 16.08 -3.39
CA LEU A 260 -9.77 14.64 -3.47
C LEU A 260 -9.39 14.20 -4.89
N VAL A 261 -10.09 14.70 -5.91
CA VAL A 261 -9.83 14.44 -7.34
C VAL A 261 -8.41 14.82 -7.72
N LEU A 262 -7.94 16.00 -7.29
CA LEU A 262 -6.57 16.44 -7.53
C LEU A 262 -5.57 15.50 -6.84
N SER A 263 -5.81 15.12 -5.59
CA SER A 263 -4.99 14.14 -4.88
C SER A 263 -4.92 12.81 -5.63
N GLY A 264 -6.06 12.27 -6.08
CA GLY A 264 -6.14 11.03 -6.84
C GLY A 264 -5.37 11.07 -8.17
N GLY A 265 -5.49 12.18 -8.92
CA GLY A 265 -4.72 12.40 -10.13
C GLY A 265 -3.22 12.41 -9.87
N LEU A 266 -2.75 13.17 -8.88
CA LEU A 266 -1.33 13.27 -8.53
C LEU A 266 -0.76 11.93 -8.03
N THR A 267 -1.51 11.22 -7.18
CA THR A 267 -1.15 9.88 -6.70
C THR A 267 -1.03 8.89 -7.86
N ALA A 268 -1.92 8.93 -8.84
CA ALA A 268 -1.83 8.08 -10.03
C ALA A 268 -0.56 8.36 -10.84
N VAL A 269 -0.14 9.63 -10.98
CA VAL A 269 1.14 9.97 -11.62
C VAL A 269 2.32 9.39 -10.84
N ALA A 270 2.34 9.57 -9.52
CA ALA A 270 3.42 9.07 -8.67
C ALA A 270 3.53 7.53 -8.67
N ALA A 271 2.41 6.85 -8.94
CA ALA A 271 2.31 5.39 -9.04
C ALA A 271 2.73 4.82 -10.41
N THR A 272 2.93 5.65 -11.44
CA THR A 272 3.39 5.17 -12.76
C THR A 272 4.78 4.52 -12.66
N MET A 273 5.07 3.53 -13.50
CA MET A 273 6.40 2.90 -13.53
C MET A 273 7.50 3.90 -13.93
N SER A 274 7.20 4.84 -14.83
CA SER A 274 8.14 5.90 -15.23
C SER A 274 8.60 6.79 -14.06
N PHE A 275 7.72 7.08 -13.11
CA PHE A 275 8.08 7.83 -11.91
C PHE A 275 8.61 6.94 -10.80
N SER A 276 7.96 5.77 -10.58
CA SER A 276 8.20 4.82 -9.50
C SER A 276 8.41 5.51 -8.15
N LEU A 277 7.56 6.50 -7.87
CA LEU A 277 7.69 7.32 -6.66
C LEU A 277 6.91 6.75 -5.50
N LEU A 278 5.68 6.27 -5.76
CA LEU A 278 4.75 5.90 -4.71
C LEU A 278 4.12 4.54 -5.00
N ALA A 279 4.28 3.60 -4.07
CA ALA A 279 3.63 2.30 -4.14
C ALA A 279 2.54 2.17 -3.07
N GLU A 280 1.45 1.50 -3.45
CA GLU A 280 0.27 1.32 -2.60
C GLU A 280 0.55 0.36 -1.42
N GLY A 281 1.20 -0.77 -1.71
CA GLY A 281 1.49 -1.80 -0.73
C GLY A 281 2.87 -2.43 -0.93
N PRO A 282 3.35 -3.21 0.06
CA PRO A 282 4.64 -3.90 -0.02
C PRO A 282 4.85 -4.77 -1.25
N VAL A 283 3.79 -5.46 -1.69
CA VAL A 283 3.85 -6.37 -2.83
C VAL A 283 4.01 -5.59 -4.13
N SER A 284 3.15 -4.61 -4.37
CA SER A 284 3.26 -3.74 -5.56
C SER A 284 4.59 -2.99 -5.55
N LEU A 285 5.07 -2.55 -4.38
CA LEU A 285 6.36 -1.88 -4.23
C LEU A 285 7.52 -2.78 -4.71
N GLN A 286 7.55 -4.04 -4.28
CA GLN A 286 8.60 -4.97 -4.70
C GLN A 286 8.51 -5.30 -6.19
N LEU A 287 7.31 -5.53 -6.71
CA LEU A 287 7.10 -5.81 -8.13
C LEU A 287 7.49 -4.62 -9.02
N MET A 288 7.15 -3.39 -8.60
CA MET A 288 7.59 -2.17 -9.27
C MET A 288 9.12 -2.06 -9.27
N ALA A 289 9.78 -2.36 -8.13
CA ALA A 289 11.24 -2.31 -8.04
C ALA A 289 11.94 -3.37 -8.91
N GLN A 290 11.29 -4.51 -9.15
CA GLN A 290 11.77 -5.55 -10.07
C GLN A 290 11.39 -5.30 -11.55
N GLY A 291 10.62 -4.24 -11.84
CA GLY A 291 10.19 -3.90 -13.20
C GLY A 291 8.94 -4.65 -13.68
N GLU A 292 8.29 -5.43 -12.82
CA GLU A 292 7.14 -6.29 -13.14
C GLU A 292 5.81 -5.51 -13.13
N GLN A 293 5.63 -4.61 -14.10
CA GLN A 293 4.48 -3.70 -14.20
C GLN A 293 3.13 -4.43 -14.18
N SER A 294 2.98 -5.49 -14.99
CA SER A 294 1.71 -6.23 -15.12
C SER A 294 1.30 -6.88 -13.81
N SER A 295 2.25 -7.53 -13.14
CA SER A 295 2.03 -8.14 -11.84
C SER A 295 1.72 -7.09 -10.79
N ALA A 296 2.48 -5.98 -10.73
CA ALA A 296 2.22 -4.86 -9.82
C ALA A 296 0.80 -4.29 -10.00
N MET A 297 0.33 -4.14 -11.24
CA MET A 297 -1.02 -3.66 -11.56
C MET A 297 -2.10 -4.63 -11.06
N LEU A 298 -1.95 -5.93 -11.29
CA LEU A 298 -2.90 -6.95 -10.83
C LEU A 298 -2.97 -7.02 -9.30
N VAL A 299 -1.82 -6.90 -8.63
CA VAL A 299 -1.74 -6.79 -7.17
C VAL A 299 -2.47 -5.56 -6.67
N ALA A 300 -2.20 -4.40 -7.27
CA ALA A 300 -2.87 -3.15 -6.92
C ALA A 300 -4.39 -3.25 -7.13
N LEU A 301 -4.83 -3.97 -8.16
CA LEU A 301 -6.25 -4.20 -8.44
C LEU A 301 -6.90 -5.10 -7.39
N ALA A 302 -6.30 -6.25 -7.08
CA ALA A 302 -6.78 -7.13 -6.02
C ALA A 302 -6.90 -6.38 -4.69
N ARG A 303 -5.91 -5.54 -4.40
CA ARG A 303 -5.87 -4.75 -3.18
C ARG A 303 -6.91 -3.64 -3.19
N ALA A 304 -7.08 -2.90 -4.28
CA ALA A 304 -8.16 -1.91 -4.42
C ALA A 304 -9.53 -2.52 -4.11
N ILE A 305 -9.82 -3.70 -4.66
CA ILE A 305 -11.05 -4.45 -4.39
C ILE A 305 -11.20 -4.79 -2.90
N SER A 306 -10.10 -5.20 -2.23
CA SER A 306 -10.10 -5.47 -0.78
C SER A 306 -10.35 -4.25 0.10
N PHE A 307 -10.10 -3.05 -0.43
CA PHE A 307 -10.30 -1.79 0.27
C PHE A 307 -11.68 -1.17 0.01
N VAL A 308 -12.41 -1.59 -1.04
CA VAL A 308 -13.75 -1.05 -1.34
C VAL A 308 -14.70 -1.14 -0.14
N PRO A 309 -14.87 -2.30 0.54
CA PRO A 309 -15.77 -2.38 1.69
C PRO A 309 -15.28 -1.54 2.87
N LEU A 310 -13.98 -1.62 3.20
CA LEU A 310 -13.42 -0.89 4.33
C LEU A 310 -13.51 0.61 4.14
N VAL A 311 -13.00 1.12 3.01
CA VAL A 311 -12.96 2.55 2.71
C VAL A 311 -14.36 3.09 2.50
N GLY A 312 -15.23 2.38 1.78
CA GLY A 312 -16.59 2.82 1.49
C GLY A 312 -17.44 2.94 2.76
N THR A 313 -17.47 1.90 3.59
CA THR A 313 -18.29 1.90 4.82
C THR A 313 -17.77 2.89 5.85
N THR A 314 -16.44 2.96 6.07
CA THR A 314 -15.86 3.94 6.99
C THR A 314 -16.05 5.37 6.49
N ALA A 315 -15.96 5.64 5.19
CA ALA A 315 -16.20 6.96 4.64
C ALA A 315 -17.65 7.42 4.83
N ILE A 316 -18.62 6.55 4.60
CA ILE A 316 -20.04 6.85 4.85
C ILE A 316 -20.27 7.08 6.34
N ALA A 317 -19.74 6.17 7.16
CA ALA A 317 -19.91 6.24 8.59
C ALA A 317 -19.25 7.48 9.19
N THR A 318 -18.13 7.98 8.67
CA THR A 318 -17.34 9.06 9.30
C THR A 318 -17.40 10.40 8.57
N GLY A 319 -17.74 10.42 7.27
CA GLY A 319 -17.65 11.61 6.43
C GLY A 319 -16.21 12.02 6.12
N VAL A 320 -15.25 11.11 6.32
CA VAL A 320 -13.82 11.30 6.08
C VAL A 320 -13.34 10.27 5.09
N TYR A 321 -12.78 10.73 3.97
CA TYR A 321 -12.33 9.86 2.90
C TYR A 321 -10.85 9.48 3.04
N SER A 322 -10.31 8.76 2.05
CA SER A 322 -8.87 8.50 1.96
C SER A 322 -8.24 9.42 0.89
N PRO A 323 -7.04 9.98 1.09
CA PRO A 323 -6.39 10.87 0.11
C PRO A 323 -6.17 10.23 -1.27
N ASP A 324 -6.04 8.91 -1.30
CA ASP A 324 -5.83 8.05 -2.47
C ASP A 324 -7.05 7.14 -2.75
N GLY A 325 -8.20 7.46 -2.16
CA GLY A 325 -9.49 6.85 -2.46
C GLY A 325 -9.59 5.36 -2.09
N MET A 326 -10.31 4.59 -2.90
CA MET A 326 -10.37 3.12 -2.77
C MET A 326 -9.15 2.43 -3.40
N LYS A 327 -8.05 3.17 -3.61
CA LYS A 327 -6.76 2.73 -4.16
C LYS A 327 -6.75 2.40 -5.66
N PHE A 328 -7.87 2.50 -6.37
CA PHE A 328 -7.90 2.30 -7.84
C PHE A 328 -7.03 3.30 -8.61
N VAL A 329 -6.70 4.46 -8.01
CA VAL A 329 -5.75 5.42 -8.58
C VAL A 329 -4.36 4.82 -8.84
N PHE A 330 -3.90 3.87 -8.01
CA PHE A 330 -2.64 3.18 -8.23
C PHE A 330 -2.72 2.21 -9.41
N VAL A 331 -3.87 1.55 -9.58
CA VAL A 331 -4.14 0.69 -10.75
C VAL A 331 -4.06 1.51 -12.03
N ALA A 332 -4.65 2.71 -12.04
CA ALA A 332 -4.61 3.62 -13.18
C ALA A 332 -3.19 4.08 -13.54
N GLY A 333 -2.39 4.41 -12.53
CA GLY A 333 -0.97 4.77 -12.71
C GLY A 333 -0.18 3.62 -13.33
N LEU A 334 -0.32 2.41 -12.79
CA LEU A 334 0.37 1.22 -13.27
C LEU A 334 -0.14 0.73 -14.64
N ALA A 335 -1.42 0.94 -14.96
CA ALA A 335 -1.99 0.52 -16.24
C ALA A 335 -1.58 1.41 -17.40
N THR A 336 -1.51 2.73 -17.18
CA THR A 336 -1.29 3.71 -18.26
C THR A 336 0.19 3.93 -18.57
N ASN A 337 1.04 3.88 -17.54
CA ASN A 337 2.48 4.18 -17.61
C ASN A 337 2.83 5.46 -18.41
N ASN A 338 1.90 6.42 -18.43
CA ASN A 338 2.06 7.74 -19.02
C ASN A 338 1.55 8.78 -17.99
N PRO A 339 2.40 9.73 -17.54
CA PRO A 339 2.03 10.69 -16.49
C PRO A 339 0.75 11.47 -16.77
N TRP A 340 0.52 11.90 -18.01
CA TRP A 340 -0.64 12.72 -18.36
C TRP A 340 -1.92 11.91 -18.36
N ILE A 341 -1.86 10.70 -18.95
CA ILE A 341 -3.01 9.78 -18.98
C ILE A 341 -3.30 9.28 -17.56
N ALA A 342 -2.26 8.98 -16.77
CA ALA A 342 -2.39 8.59 -15.36
C ALA A 342 -3.07 9.67 -14.54
N PHE A 343 -2.69 10.94 -14.71
CA PHE A 343 -3.32 12.07 -14.02
C PHE A 343 -4.82 12.14 -14.32
N ILE A 344 -5.19 12.10 -15.60
CA ILE A 344 -6.59 12.17 -16.03
C ILE A 344 -7.37 10.96 -15.52
N ALA A 345 -6.82 9.75 -15.68
CA ALA A 345 -7.45 8.51 -15.22
C ALA A 345 -7.65 8.51 -13.70
N GLY A 346 -6.64 8.95 -12.93
CA GLY A 346 -6.72 9.10 -11.48
C GLY A 346 -7.77 10.13 -11.05
N CYS A 347 -7.87 11.26 -11.75
CA CYS A 347 -8.92 12.25 -11.51
C CYS A 347 -10.31 11.68 -11.76
N VAL A 348 -10.51 10.99 -12.89
CA VAL A 348 -11.80 10.37 -13.26
C VAL A 348 -12.20 9.29 -12.26
N ILE A 349 -11.28 8.40 -11.90
CA ILE A 349 -11.54 7.33 -10.93
C ILE A 349 -11.95 7.92 -9.59
N MET A 350 -11.18 8.86 -9.05
CA MET A 350 -11.50 9.50 -7.77
C MET A 350 -12.84 10.23 -7.82
N PHE A 351 -13.14 10.92 -8.93
CA PHE A 351 -14.42 11.60 -9.11
C PHE A 351 -15.60 10.62 -9.10
N LEU A 352 -15.47 9.51 -9.83
CA LEU A 352 -16.47 8.44 -9.88
C LEU A 352 -16.65 7.78 -8.51
N GLU A 353 -15.56 7.46 -7.80
CA GLU A 353 -15.59 6.89 -6.45
C GLU A 353 -16.40 7.77 -5.48
N ILE A 354 -16.21 9.10 -5.52
CA ILE A 354 -16.89 10.04 -4.64
C ILE A 354 -18.39 10.18 -4.97
N ILE A 355 -18.73 10.24 -6.26
CA ILE A 355 -20.14 10.36 -6.68
C ILE A 355 -20.89 9.05 -6.45
N MET A 356 -20.23 7.91 -6.67
CA MET A 356 -20.83 6.59 -6.53
C MET A 356 -20.72 6.03 -5.12
N LEU A 357 -20.11 6.74 -4.16
CA LEU A 357 -19.85 6.25 -2.80
C LEU A 357 -21.09 5.59 -2.14
N ALA A 358 -22.24 6.28 -2.18
CA ALA A 358 -23.50 5.77 -1.64
C ALA A 358 -24.00 4.54 -2.41
N LYS A 359 -23.90 4.55 -3.74
CA LYS A 359 -24.33 3.45 -4.61
C LYS A 359 -23.47 2.20 -4.42
N ILE A 360 -22.15 2.38 -4.28
CA ILE A 360 -21.19 1.29 -4.05
C ILE A 360 -21.52 0.60 -2.72
N ALA A 361 -21.79 1.36 -1.66
CA ALA A 361 -22.12 0.77 -0.36
C ALA A 361 -23.44 0.00 -0.37
N ILE A 362 -24.50 0.54 -0.99
CA ILE A 362 -25.77 -0.18 -1.16
C ILE A 362 -25.58 -1.42 -2.05
N TRP A 363 -24.75 -1.32 -3.08
CA TRP A 363 -24.44 -2.45 -3.97
C TRP A 363 -23.72 -3.58 -3.23
N LEU A 364 -22.82 -3.26 -2.29
CA LEU A 364 -22.15 -4.27 -1.45
C LEU A 364 -23.11 -5.05 -0.56
N ASP A 365 -24.27 -4.51 -0.18
CA ASP A 365 -25.30 -5.26 0.56
C ASP A 365 -25.90 -6.39 -0.30
N LYS A 366 -25.96 -6.22 -1.62
CA LYS A 366 -26.50 -7.22 -2.56
C LYS A 366 -25.54 -8.36 -2.87
N TYR A 367 -24.24 -8.14 -2.65
CA TYR A 367 -23.16 -9.10 -2.97
C TYR A 367 -22.27 -9.36 -1.75
N PRO A 368 -22.79 -10.05 -0.72
CA PRO A 368 -22.04 -10.34 0.50
C PRO A 368 -20.76 -11.16 0.23
N GLY A 369 -20.76 -12.01 -0.80
CA GLY A 369 -19.57 -12.75 -1.23
C GLY A 369 -18.42 -11.84 -1.68
N VAL A 370 -18.70 -10.71 -2.35
CA VAL A 370 -17.68 -9.73 -2.75
C VAL A 370 -17.14 -8.98 -1.53
N LYS A 371 -18.02 -8.67 -0.57
CA LYS A 371 -17.63 -8.06 0.71
C LYS A 371 -16.70 -8.98 1.51
N ALA A 372 -17.09 -10.24 1.70
CA ALA A 372 -16.29 -11.24 2.41
C ALA A 372 -14.97 -11.54 1.68
N CYS A 373 -15.00 -11.60 0.35
CA CYS A 373 -13.80 -11.75 -0.47
C CYS A 373 -12.81 -10.61 -0.20
N GLY A 374 -13.27 -9.36 -0.07
CA GLY A 374 -12.40 -8.23 0.26
C GLY A 374 -11.64 -8.41 1.58
N ASP A 375 -12.30 -8.88 2.63
CA ASP A 375 -11.67 -9.13 3.92
C ASP A 375 -10.68 -10.31 3.84
N HIS A 376 -11.06 -11.40 3.17
CA HIS A 376 -10.18 -12.54 2.96
C HIS A 376 -8.95 -12.21 2.09
N ILE A 377 -9.08 -11.33 1.09
CA ILE A 377 -7.94 -10.80 0.32
C ILE A 377 -6.95 -10.13 1.27
N ARG A 378 -7.42 -9.26 2.17
CA ARG A 378 -6.53 -8.57 3.12
C ARG A 378 -5.81 -9.55 4.03
N THR A 379 -6.54 -10.51 4.60
CA THR A 379 -5.95 -11.56 5.45
C THR A 379 -4.93 -12.39 4.68
N ALA A 380 -5.26 -12.85 3.48
CA ALA A 380 -4.37 -13.65 2.65
C ALA A 380 -3.08 -12.89 2.32
N ILE A 381 -3.19 -11.63 1.86
CA ILE A 381 -2.03 -10.79 1.55
C ILE A 381 -1.14 -10.59 2.78
N THR A 382 -1.71 -10.30 3.95
CA THR A 382 -0.93 -10.12 5.18
C THR A 382 -0.17 -11.40 5.56
N ARG A 383 -0.84 -12.55 5.62
CA ARG A 383 -0.20 -13.84 5.97
C ARG A 383 0.86 -14.25 4.97
N MET A 384 0.60 -14.01 3.69
CA MET A 384 1.57 -14.23 2.63
C MET A 384 2.83 -13.39 2.79
N LEU A 385 2.66 -12.10 3.10
CA LEU A 385 3.78 -11.19 3.32
C LEU A 385 4.57 -11.58 4.57
N GLU A 386 3.92 -11.95 5.67
CA GLU A 386 4.58 -12.44 6.89
C GLU A 386 5.56 -13.58 6.60
N ILE A 387 5.10 -14.61 5.87
CA ILE A 387 5.93 -15.77 5.52
C ILE A 387 7.01 -15.39 4.49
N SER A 388 6.62 -14.71 3.42
CA SER A 388 7.54 -14.40 2.30
C SER A 388 8.69 -13.50 2.74
N LEU A 389 8.41 -12.51 3.59
CA LEU A 389 9.43 -11.58 4.08
C LEU A 389 10.28 -12.16 5.20
N LEU A 390 9.74 -13.07 6.01
CA LEU A 390 10.56 -13.80 6.98
C LEU A 390 11.58 -14.67 6.24
N VAL A 391 11.12 -15.45 5.24
CA VAL A 391 12.00 -16.29 4.41
C VAL A 391 12.98 -15.43 3.61
N GLY A 392 12.51 -14.36 2.98
CA GLY A 392 13.36 -13.43 2.23
C GLY A 392 14.39 -12.75 3.13
N GLY A 393 13.98 -12.31 4.32
CA GLY A 393 14.87 -11.76 5.35
C GLY A 393 15.95 -12.73 5.80
N MET A 394 15.59 -14.00 5.98
CA MET A 394 16.53 -15.08 6.28
C MET A 394 17.55 -15.30 5.16
N ILE A 395 17.10 -15.39 3.90
CA ILE A 395 17.96 -15.57 2.72
C ILE A 395 18.91 -14.37 2.57
N ALA A 396 18.37 -13.15 2.62
CA ALA A 396 19.12 -11.91 2.51
C ALA A 396 20.16 -11.76 3.62
N SER A 397 19.76 -11.99 4.87
CA SER A 397 20.64 -11.88 6.03
C SER A 397 21.76 -12.92 6.00
N ASN A 398 21.47 -14.15 5.57
CA ASN A 398 22.50 -15.17 5.41
C ASN A 398 23.48 -14.87 4.28
N ALA A 399 23.03 -14.17 3.22
CA ALA A 399 23.92 -13.69 2.17
C ALA A 399 24.84 -12.54 2.63
N ILE A 400 24.43 -11.77 3.66
CA ILE A 400 25.26 -10.73 4.28
C ILE A 400 26.27 -11.34 5.26
N LEU A 401 25.79 -12.21 6.16
CA LEU A 401 26.59 -12.83 7.20
C LEU A 401 26.25 -14.33 7.27
N PRO A 402 27.03 -15.20 6.59
CA PRO A 402 26.75 -16.63 6.52
C PRO A 402 26.60 -17.30 7.90
N GLY A 403 25.55 -18.09 8.06
CA GLY A 403 25.20 -18.78 9.32
C GLY A 403 24.57 -17.85 10.36
N MET A 404 25.26 -16.80 10.78
CA MET A 404 24.77 -15.86 11.81
C MET A 404 23.53 -15.07 11.35
N GLY A 405 23.39 -14.78 10.05
CA GLY A 405 22.24 -14.08 9.50
C GLY A 405 20.91 -14.78 9.82
N PHE A 406 20.85 -16.11 9.69
CA PHE A 406 19.66 -16.87 10.08
C PHE A 406 19.38 -16.76 11.58
N MET A 407 20.42 -16.85 12.41
CA MET A 407 20.31 -16.78 13.87
C MET A 407 19.76 -15.42 14.32
N VAL A 408 20.24 -14.32 13.73
CA VAL A 408 19.77 -12.97 14.07
C VAL A 408 18.31 -12.77 13.66
N VAL A 409 17.93 -13.16 12.43
CA VAL A 409 16.54 -13.04 11.95
C VAL A 409 15.58 -13.87 12.81
N ALA A 410 15.93 -15.13 13.07
CA ALA A 410 15.13 -16.01 13.93
C ALA A 410 15.03 -15.48 15.36
N GLY A 411 16.14 -14.98 15.92
CA GLY A 411 16.18 -14.37 17.24
C GLY A 411 15.28 -13.14 17.35
N ILE A 412 15.37 -12.21 16.41
CA ILE A 412 14.50 -11.01 16.37
C ILE A 412 13.03 -11.43 16.23
N TYR A 413 12.73 -12.39 15.36
CA TYR A 413 11.36 -12.88 15.16
C TYR A 413 10.76 -13.51 16.42
N LEU A 414 11.50 -14.42 17.07
CA LEU A 414 11.04 -15.09 18.28
C LEU A 414 10.91 -14.13 19.47
N LEU A 415 11.88 -13.22 19.64
CA LEU A 415 11.81 -12.21 20.70
C LEU A 415 10.66 -11.22 20.47
N ASN A 416 10.37 -10.87 19.22
CA ASN A 416 9.25 -9.97 18.90
C ASN A 416 7.90 -10.55 19.38
N ARG A 417 7.71 -11.87 19.30
CA ARG A 417 6.51 -12.55 19.83
C ARG A 417 6.39 -12.52 21.35
N THR A 418 7.52 -12.35 22.05
CA THR A 418 7.55 -12.21 23.52
C THR A 418 7.50 -10.75 23.98
N SER A 419 7.54 -9.79 23.06
CA SER A 419 7.57 -8.36 23.36
C SER A 419 6.20 -7.82 23.78
N LYS A 420 6.18 -6.90 24.75
CA LYS A 420 4.98 -6.14 25.13
C LYS A 420 4.55 -5.13 24.07
N ARG A 421 5.45 -4.78 23.14
CA ARG A 421 5.23 -3.88 22.01
C ARG A 421 5.79 -4.53 20.75
N PRO A 422 5.05 -5.48 20.15
CA PRO A 422 5.53 -6.20 18.97
C PRO A 422 5.58 -5.26 17.77
N LEU A 423 6.64 -5.39 16.98
CA LEU A 423 6.72 -4.89 15.62
C LEU A 423 5.72 -5.66 14.74
N VAL A 424 5.28 -5.01 13.66
CA VAL A 424 4.44 -5.67 12.65
C VAL A 424 5.20 -6.86 12.07
N GLU A 425 4.62 -8.06 12.09
CA GLU A 425 5.35 -9.30 11.76
C GLU A 425 5.97 -9.27 10.36
N MET A 426 5.25 -8.73 9.37
CA MET A 426 5.75 -8.58 8.00
C MET A 426 6.94 -7.61 7.88
N ALA A 427 7.17 -6.70 8.83
CA ALA A 427 8.32 -5.80 8.80
C ALA A 427 9.60 -6.43 9.38
N ILE A 428 9.49 -7.57 10.08
CA ILE A 428 10.62 -8.19 10.75
C ILE A 428 11.71 -8.56 9.76
N GLY A 429 11.36 -9.10 8.58
CA GLY A 429 12.32 -9.47 7.54
C GLY A 429 13.25 -8.32 7.13
N PRO A 430 12.72 -7.21 6.59
CA PRO A 430 13.53 -6.04 6.25
C PRO A 430 14.30 -5.45 7.44
N ILE A 431 13.66 -5.29 8.60
CA ILE A 431 14.30 -4.71 9.80
C ILE A 431 15.48 -5.57 10.27
N ALA A 432 15.29 -6.88 10.37
CA ALA A 432 16.32 -7.81 10.79
C ALA A 432 17.49 -7.83 9.80
N THR A 433 17.19 -7.74 8.49
CA THR A 433 18.23 -7.70 7.45
C THR A 433 19.07 -6.41 7.54
N ILE A 434 18.44 -5.26 7.79
CA ILE A 434 19.16 -4.01 8.05
C ILE A 434 20.02 -4.14 9.31
N ALA A 435 19.50 -4.74 10.38
CA ALA A 435 20.26 -4.96 11.61
C ALA A 435 21.49 -5.87 11.38
N VAL A 436 21.34 -6.93 10.57
CA VAL A 436 22.45 -7.82 10.17
C VAL A 436 23.48 -7.06 9.32
N GLY A 437 23.04 -6.19 8.40
CA GLY A 437 23.93 -5.32 7.62
C GLY A 437 24.77 -4.39 8.49
N ILE A 438 24.14 -3.76 9.50
CA ILE A 438 24.84 -2.92 10.48
C ILE A 438 25.82 -3.77 11.31
N LEU A 439 25.39 -4.95 11.77
CA LEU A 439 26.22 -5.86 12.56
C LEU A 439 27.45 -6.35 11.76
N ALA A 440 27.27 -6.71 10.49
CA ALA A 440 28.36 -7.14 9.62
C ALA A 440 29.44 -6.05 9.47
N ASN A 441 29.01 -4.79 9.38
CA ASN A 441 29.93 -3.65 9.35
C ASN A 441 30.65 -3.46 10.70
N ILE A 442 29.98 -3.66 11.83
CA ILE A 442 30.62 -3.62 13.15
C ILE A 442 31.67 -4.75 13.28
N ILE A 443 31.33 -5.97 12.87
CA ILE A 443 32.26 -7.12 12.90
C ILE A 443 33.49 -6.84 12.04
N HIS A 444 33.29 -6.28 10.86
CA HIS A 444 34.38 -5.87 9.97
C HIS A 444 35.28 -4.80 10.60
N LEU A 445 34.70 -3.79 11.26
CA LEU A 445 35.47 -2.75 11.95
C LEU A 445 36.28 -3.28 13.15
N VAL A 446 35.81 -4.33 13.82
CA VAL A 446 36.51 -4.97 14.95
C VAL A 446 37.57 -5.98 14.46
N GLY A 447 37.66 -6.24 13.15
CA GLY A 447 38.63 -7.17 12.57
C GLY A 447 38.29 -8.65 12.79
N LEU A 448 37.02 -8.96 13.06
CA LEU A 448 36.51 -10.31 13.29
C LEU A 448 35.86 -10.92 12.04
N SER A 449 35.98 -10.26 10.88
CA SER A 449 35.37 -10.64 9.60
C SER A 449 36.25 -11.55 8.76
#